data_AF-A0A2E9U4F9-F1
#
_entry.id   AF-A0A2E9U4F9-F1
#
_cell.length_a   1.000
_cell.length_b   1.000
_cell.length_c   1.000
_cell.angle_alpha   90.00
_cell.angle_beta   90.00
_cell.angle_gamma   90.00
#
_symmetry.space_group_name_H-M   'P 1'
#
loop_
_entity.id
_entity.type
_entity.pdbx_description
1 polymer ?
#
loop_
_entity_poly.entity_id
_entity_poly.type
_entity_poly.pdbx_seq_one_letter_code
_entity_poly.pdbx_strand_id
1 'polypeptide(L)'
;MQITYLTFFLASIIAYLGLLFGVILIKLAPEEQKPGKKYFILLKKILFLFIIAFLSFYYKINFIFLILLLIFIIVLMLNKKLNLDKSALVYLLLGIIFYLSSKIPDLFVIESVLIFLYGVPNASLIFKRKNYYEVFVKNLWFFIPVILLYFIF
;
A
#
# COMPACT_ATOMS: atom_id res chain seq x y z
N MET A 1 12.36 -17.34 -12.60
CA MET A 1 11.54 -18.29 -11.83
C MET A 1 10.10 -17.80 -11.89
N GLN A 2 9.15 -18.66 -12.25
CA GLN A 2 7.74 -18.28 -12.32
C GLN A 2 7.13 -18.31 -10.92
N ILE A 3 6.40 -17.25 -10.52
CA ILE A 3 5.74 -17.20 -9.22
C ILE A 3 4.51 -18.13 -9.27
N THR A 4 4.48 -19.11 -8.36
CA THR A 4 3.35 -20.04 -8.26
C THR A 4 2.13 -19.33 -7.66
N TYR A 5 0.92 -19.82 -7.94
CA TYR A 5 -0.31 -19.31 -7.32
C TYR A 5 -0.21 -19.25 -5.79
N LEU A 6 0.31 -20.33 -5.18
CA LEU A 6 0.43 -20.42 -3.74
C LEU A 6 1.35 -19.32 -3.20
N THR A 7 2.51 -19.12 -3.82
CA THR A 7 3.44 -18.04 -3.44
C THR A 7 2.79 -16.66 -3.60
N PHE A 8 2.10 -16.43 -4.71
CA PHE A 8 1.41 -15.17 -4.98
C PHE A 8 0.33 -14.86 -3.93
N PHE A 9 -0.51 -15.85 -3.64
CA PHE A 9 -1.60 -15.71 -2.68
C PHE A 9 -1.07 -15.51 -1.26
N LEU A 10 -0.08 -16.30 -0.82
CA LEU A 10 0.53 -16.13 0.51
C LEU A 10 1.22 -14.77 0.66
N ALA A 11 1.94 -14.31 -0.38
CA ALA A 11 2.54 -12.98 -0.37
C ALA A 11 1.48 -11.87 -0.30
N SER A 12 0.30 -12.05 -0.91
CA SER A 12 -0.79 -11.08 -0.81
C SER A 12 -1.35 -10.98 0.61
N ILE A 13 -1.44 -12.12 1.31
CA ILE A 13 -1.81 -12.16 2.73
C ILE A 13 -0.75 -11.43 3.56
N ILE A 14 0.54 -11.73 3.33
CA ILE A 14 1.65 -11.07 4.04
C ILE A 14 1.61 -9.57 3.81
N ALA A 15 1.50 -9.10 2.56
CA ALA A 15 1.41 -7.68 2.23
C ALA A 15 0.23 -7.01 2.97
N TYR A 16 -0.90 -7.71 3.08
CA TYR A 16 -2.07 -7.21 3.78
C TYR A 16 -1.94 -7.17 5.31
N LEU A 17 -1.13 -8.06 5.91
CA LEU A 17 -0.89 -8.11 7.37
C LEU A 17 -0.22 -6.84 7.93
N GLY A 18 0.31 -5.96 7.09
CA GLY A 18 0.82 -4.66 7.51
C GLY A 18 -0.22 -3.83 8.28
N LEU A 19 -1.50 -3.97 7.91
CA LEU A 19 -2.62 -3.36 8.64
C LEU A 19 -2.74 -3.92 10.07
N LEU A 20 -2.63 -5.24 10.23
CA LEU A 20 -2.67 -5.89 11.52
C LEU A 20 -1.53 -5.45 12.40
N PHE A 21 -0.33 -5.38 11.84
CA PHE A 21 0.85 -4.93 12.57
C PHE A 21 0.70 -3.47 13.03
N GLY A 22 0.18 -2.58 12.17
CA GLY A 22 -0.12 -1.20 12.56
C GLY A 22 -1.17 -1.11 13.68
N VAL A 23 -2.23 -1.93 13.65
CA VAL A 23 -3.22 -2.00 14.74
C VAL A 23 -2.58 -2.46 16.04
N ILE A 24 -1.72 -3.48 16.00
CA ILE A 24 -1.01 -3.99 17.18
C ILE A 24 -0.12 -2.89 17.78
N LEU A 25 0.64 -2.16 16.96
CA LEU A 25 1.50 -1.06 17.43
C LEU A 25 0.72 0.04 18.16
N ILE A 26 -0.43 0.47 17.62
CA ILE A 26 -1.28 1.46 18.32
C ILE A 26 -1.80 0.92 19.64
N LYS A 27 -2.16 -0.38 19.70
CA LYS A 27 -2.68 -0.98 20.92
C LYS A 27 -1.61 -1.08 22.01
N LEU A 28 -0.36 -1.28 21.63
CA LEU A 28 0.76 -1.35 22.56
C LEU A 28 1.18 0.01 23.09
N ALA A 29 1.13 1.06 22.26
CA ALA A 29 1.51 2.42 22.62
C ALA A 29 0.49 3.46 22.12
N PRO A 30 -0.74 3.48 22.68
CA PRO A 30 -1.78 4.41 22.25
C PRO A 30 -1.43 5.89 22.51
N GLU A 31 -0.58 6.16 23.50
CA GLU A 31 -0.06 7.47 23.85
C GLU A 31 0.80 8.10 22.73
N GLU A 32 1.56 7.29 21.99
CA GLU A 32 2.45 7.73 20.91
C GLU A 32 1.69 8.07 19.61
N GLN A 33 0.43 7.68 19.49
CA GLN A 33 -0.35 7.84 18.28
C GLN A 33 -0.67 9.31 17.96
N LYS A 34 -0.97 10.12 18.99
CA LYS A 34 -1.26 11.57 18.83
C LYS A 34 -0.03 12.36 18.36
N PRO A 35 1.14 12.30 19.03
CA PRO A 35 2.34 12.99 18.56
C PRO A 35 2.84 12.40 17.23
N GLY A 36 2.74 11.08 17.05
CA GLY A 36 3.16 10.38 15.83
C GLY A 36 2.33 10.68 14.58
N LYS A 37 1.13 11.26 14.71
CA LYS A 37 0.19 11.44 13.59
C LYS A 37 0.78 12.12 12.36
N LYS A 38 1.52 13.23 12.54
CA LYS A 38 2.14 13.95 11.41
C LYS A 38 3.17 13.08 10.69
N TYR A 39 3.96 12.33 11.45
CA TYR A 39 4.98 11.43 10.93
C TYR A 39 4.36 10.23 10.22
N PHE A 40 3.30 9.63 10.76
CA PHE A 40 2.58 8.56 10.08
C PHE A 40 1.94 9.02 8.78
N ILE A 41 1.36 10.24 8.73
CA ILE A 41 0.86 10.82 7.46
C ILE A 41 2.01 10.97 6.47
N LEU A 42 3.15 11.53 6.88
CA LEU A 42 4.30 11.71 5.98
C LEU A 42 4.85 10.37 5.49
N LEU A 43 5.04 9.41 6.38
CA LEU A 43 5.56 8.07 6.07
C LEU A 43 4.63 7.34 5.09
N LYS A 44 3.31 7.37 5.33
CA LYS A 44 2.31 6.83 4.42
C LYS A 44 2.44 7.42 3.01
N LYS A 45 2.67 8.73 2.89
CA LYS A 45 2.86 9.42 1.60
C LYS A 45 4.16 8.98 0.91
N ILE A 46 5.26 8.91 1.65
CA ILE A 46 6.57 8.48 1.12
C ILE A 46 6.51 7.04 0.62
N LEU A 47 5.93 6.12 1.41
CA LEU A 47 5.79 4.73 1.03
C LEU A 47 4.93 4.57 -0.22
N PHE A 48 3.84 5.33 -0.34
CA PHE A 48 3.03 5.33 -1.56
C PHE A 48 3.82 5.79 -2.79
N LEU A 49 4.65 6.83 -2.65
CA LEU A 49 5.51 7.28 -3.75
C LEU A 49 6.57 6.23 -4.12
N PHE A 50 7.14 5.53 -3.15
CA PHE A 50 8.08 4.44 -3.41
C PHE A 50 7.44 3.28 -4.16
N ILE A 51 6.23 2.86 -3.77
CA ILE A 51 5.44 1.85 -4.50
C ILE A 51 5.28 2.25 -5.98
N ILE A 52 4.90 3.49 -6.26
CA ILE A 52 4.77 3.95 -7.66
C ILE A 52 6.13 4.04 -8.36
N ALA A 53 7.17 4.47 -7.65
CA ALA A 53 8.50 4.66 -8.22
C ALA A 53 9.18 3.33 -8.59
N PHE A 54 9.13 2.32 -7.71
CA PHE A 54 9.70 1.00 -7.96
C PHE A 54 8.99 0.30 -9.10
N LEU A 55 7.65 0.28 -9.08
CA LEU A 55 6.86 -0.22 -10.20
C LEU A 55 7.28 0.43 -11.53
N SER A 56 7.29 1.76 -11.59
CA SER A 56 7.63 2.51 -12.81
C SER A 56 9.06 2.27 -13.28
N PHE A 57 10.01 2.18 -12.35
CA PHE A 57 11.43 1.94 -12.64
C PHE A 57 11.64 0.56 -13.25
N TYR A 58 11.04 -0.49 -12.69
CA TYR A 58 11.18 -1.86 -13.18
C TYR A 58 10.47 -2.09 -14.52
N TYR A 59 9.38 -1.38 -14.79
CA TYR A 59 8.74 -1.33 -16.11
C TYR A 59 9.47 -0.43 -17.12
N LYS A 60 10.65 0.09 -16.76
CA LYS A 60 11.53 0.90 -17.62
C LYS A 60 10.83 2.13 -18.20
N ILE A 61 9.93 2.74 -17.42
CA ILE A 61 9.35 4.03 -17.77
C ILE A 61 10.49 5.06 -17.87
N ASN A 62 10.42 5.94 -18.86
CA ASN A 62 11.43 6.98 -19.08
C ASN A 62 11.65 7.80 -17.79
N PHE A 63 12.91 8.04 -17.42
CA PHE A 63 13.28 8.70 -16.17
C PHE A 63 12.66 10.11 -16.02
N ILE A 64 12.61 10.89 -17.10
CA ILE A 64 11.97 12.21 -17.10
C ILE A 64 10.47 12.07 -16.85
N PHE A 65 9.83 11.08 -17.49
CA PHE A 65 8.42 10.80 -17.29
C PHE A 65 8.12 10.32 -15.86
N LEU A 66 9.00 9.50 -15.28
CA LEU A 66 8.92 9.09 -13.87
C LEU A 66 8.96 10.30 -12.93
N ILE A 67 9.91 11.22 -13.12
CA ILE A 67 10.01 12.44 -12.31
C ILE A 67 8.72 13.27 -12.44
N LEU A 68 8.24 13.48 -13.67
CA LEU A 68 7.01 14.22 -13.91
C LEU A 68 5.80 13.55 -13.26
N LEU A 69 5.70 12.22 -13.32
CA LEU A 69 4.64 11.45 -12.67
C LEU A 69 4.68 11.62 -11.14
N LEU A 70 5.86 11.50 -10.52
CA LEU A 70 6.01 11.67 -9.08
C LEU A 70 5.67 13.10 -8.64
N ILE A 71 6.14 14.12 -9.37
CA ILE A 71 5.79 15.52 -9.11
C ILE A 71 4.28 15.72 -9.24
N PHE A 72 3.66 15.18 -10.28
CA PHE A 72 2.21 15.26 -10.49
C PHE A 72 1.44 14.66 -9.32
N ILE A 73 1.83 13.46 -8.85
CA ILE A 73 1.21 12.81 -7.69
C ILE A 73 1.39 13.68 -6.43
N ILE A 74 2.59 14.23 -6.19
CA ILE A 74 2.86 15.12 -5.06
C ILE A 74 1.94 16.35 -5.12
N VAL A 75 1.81 16.99 -6.27
CA VAL A 75 0.93 18.16 -6.47
C VAL A 75 -0.53 17.80 -6.19
N LEU A 76 -1.00 16.63 -6.67
CA LEU A 76 -2.36 16.16 -6.36
C LEU A 76 -2.57 15.93 -4.87
N MET A 77 -1.57 15.42 -4.16
CA MET A 77 -1.60 15.17 -2.71
C MET A 77 -1.59 16.48 -1.91
N LEU A 78 -0.82 17.49 -2.33
CA LEU A 78 -0.77 18.81 -1.70
C LEU A 78 -2.09 19.56 -1.88
N ASN A 79 -2.69 19.47 -3.08
CA ASN A 79 -3.98 20.07 -3.41
C ASN A 79 -5.19 19.30 -2.86
N LYS A 80 -4.97 18.24 -2.07
CA LYS A 80 -6.01 17.34 -1.51
C LYS A 80 -6.93 16.68 -2.56
N LYS A 81 -6.56 16.74 -3.85
CA LYS A 81 -7.27 16.06 -4.95
C LYS A 81 -7.06 14.55 -4.86
N LEU A 82 -5.87 14.12 -4.41
CA LEU A 82 -5.57 12.74 -4.10
C LEU A 82 -5.57 12.56 -2.58
N ASN A 83 -6.69 12.03 -2.06
CA ASN A 83 -6.83 11.75 -0.63
C ASN A 83 -6.53 10.28 -0.33
N LEU A 84 -5.34 10.02 0.22
CA LEU A 84 -4.94 8.68 0.63
C LEU A 84 -5.73 8.14 1.84
N ASP A 85 -6.58 8.95 2.47
CA ASP A 85 -7.44 8.49 3.58
C ASP A 85 -8.64 7.66 3.10
N LYS A 86 -8.96 7.69 1.80
CA LYS A 86 -9.95 6.81 1.18
C LYS A 86 -9.40 5.38 1.05
N SER A 87 -9.40 4.67 2.16
CA SER A 87 -8.67 3.40 2.32
C SER A 87 -9.05 2.35 1.26
N ALA A 88 -10.34 2.19 0.93
CA ALA A 88 -10.79 1.20 -0.05
C ALA A 88 -10.21 1.40 -1.47
N LEU A 89 -10.26 2.63 -2.01
CA LEU A 89 -9.73 2.93 -3.35
C LEU A 89 -8.22 2.77 -3.43
N VAL A 90 -7.51 3.18 -2.38
CA VAL A 90 -6.05 3.02 -2.34
C VAL A 90 -5.69 1.54 -2.29
N TYR A 91 -6.35 0.73 -1.46
CA TYR A 91 -6.06 -0.71 -1.39
C TYR A 91 -6.46 -1.44 -2.68
N LEU A 92 -7.51 -1.01 -3.37
CA LEU A 92 -7.81 -1.49 -4.72
C LEU A 92 -6.62 -1.21 -5.67
N LEU A 93 -6.11 0.02 -5.69
CA LEU A 93 -4.93 0.37 -6.50
C LEU A 93 -3.70 -0.45 -6.10
N LEU A 94 -3.44 -0.61 -4.80
CA LEU A 94 -2.32 -1.42 -4.30
C LEU A 94 -2.44 -2.88 -4.72
N GLY A 95 -3.65 -3.44 -4.79
CA GLY A 95 -3.87 -4.80 -5.28
C GLY A 95 -3.61 -4.95 -6.78
N ILE A 96 -3.91 -3.92 -7.58
CA ILE A 96 -3.51 -3.88 -9.00
C ILE A 96 -1.98 -3.83 -9.11
N ILE A 97 -1.33 -2.96 -8.33
CA ILE A 97 0.14 -2.83 -8.32
C ILE A 97 0.81 -4.13 -7.89
N PHE A 98 0.27 -4.79 -6.86
CA PHE A 98 0.73 -6.09 -6.38
C PHE A 98 0.63 -7.18 -7.46
N TYR A 99 -0.46 -7.19 -8.24
CA TYR A 99 -0.57 -8.09 -9.37
C TYR A 99 0.46 -7.76 -10.46
N LEU A 100 0.61 -6.49 -10.84
CA LEU A 100 1.59 -6.08 -11.86
C LEU A 100 3.02 -6.45 -11.44
N SER A 101 3.36 -6.24 -10.16
CA SER A 101 4.69 -6.57 -9.64
C SER A 101 5.00 -8.08 -9.71
N SER A 102 3.99 -8.95 -9.64
CA SER A 102 4.16 -10.41 -9.75
C SER A 102 4.72 -10.89 -11.09
N LYS A 103 4.72 -10.05 -12.13
CA LYS A 103 5.34 -10.39 -13.41
C LYS A 103 6.88 -10.31 -13.37
N ILE A 104 7.47 -9.68 -12.34
CA ILE A 104 8.92 -9.53 -12.16
C ILE A 104 9.28 -9.95 -10.72
N PRO A 105 9.99 -11.08 -10.49
CA PRO A 105 10.20 -11.63 -9.15
C PRO A 105 10.83 -10.66 -8.13
N ASP A 106 11.85 -9.90 -8.54
CA ASP A 106 12.54 -8.97 -7.63
C ASP A 106 11.60 -7.82 -7.21
N LEU A 107 10.87 -7.27 -8.18
CA LEU A 107 9.87 -6.23 -7.93
C LEU A 107 8.73 -6.75 -7.06
N PHE A 108 8.31 -8.01 -7.27
CA PHE A 108 7.23 -8.61 -6.47
C PHE A 108 7.55 -8.62 -4.98
N VAL A 109 8.78 -9.01 -4.62
CA VAL A 109 9.24 -9.01 -3.23
C VAL A 109 9.28 -7.58 -2.67
N ILE A 110 9.86 -6.64 -3.42
CA ILE A 110 9.97 -5.23 -3.02
C ILE A 110 8.58 -4.63 -2.77
N GLU A 111 7.66 -4.77 -3.73
CA GLU A 111 6.30 -4.22 -3.62
C GLU A 111 5.50 -4.88 -2.50
N SER A 112 5.66 -6.19 -2.29
CA SER A 112 5.01 -6.88 -1.17
C SER A 112 5.40 -6.28 0.18
N VAL A 113 6.70 -6.00 0.36
CA VAL A 113 7.23 -5.36 1.58
C VAL A 113 6.79 -3.91 1.68
N LEU A 114 6.81 -3.14 0.59
CA LEU A 114 6.38 -1.74 0.61
C LEU A 114 4.88 -1.61 0.93
N ILE A 115 4.04 -2.50 0.39
CA ILE A 115 2.61 -2.55 0.70
C ILE A 115 2.37 -2.94 2.15
N PHE A 116 3.12 -3.93 2.68
CA PHE A 116 3.11 -4.24 4.11
C PHE A 116 3.46 -3.03 4.95
N LEU A 117 4.59 -2.37 4.67
CA LEU A 117 5.05 -1.19 5.40
C LEU A 117 4.06 -0.03 5.27
N TYR A 118 3.38 0.13 4.13
CA TYR A 118 2.34 1.13 3.92
C TYR A 118 1.12 0.89 4.82
N GLY A 119 0.76 -0.38 5.02
CA GLY A 119 -0.34 -0.78 5.90
C GLY A 119 -0.15 -0.35 7.34
N VAL A 120 1.10 -0.32 7.83
CA VAL A 120 1.44 0.03 9.21
C VAL A 120 0.98 1.47 9.58
N PRO A 121 1.51 2.56 8.98
CA PRO A 121 1.08 3.91 9.29
C PRO A 121 -0.38 4.16 8.89
N ASN A 122 -0.90 3.46 7.88
CA ASN A 122 -2.29 3.61 7.47
C ASN A 122 -3.27 3.13 8.57
N ALA A 123 -3.01 1.98 9.17
CA ALA A 123 -3.75 1.53 10.35
C ALA A 123 -3.50 2.45 11.55
N SER A 124 -2.27 2.93 11.74
CA SER A 124 -1.87 3.86 12.81
C SER A 124 -2.65 5.17 12.83
N LEU A 125 -3.23 5.61 11.71
CA LEU A 125 -3.92 6.90 11.61
C LEU A 125 -5.42 6.85 11.95
N ILE A 126 -5.98 5.67 12.24
CA ILE A 126 -7.42 5.49 12.47
C ILE A 126 -7.73 5.79 13.94
N PHE A 127 -7.59 7.07 14.29
CA PHE A 127 -7.68 7.66 15.63
C PHE A 127 -9.09 7.59 16.26
N LYS A 128 -10.15 7.44 15.47
CA LYS A 128 -11.52 7.78 15.90
C LYS A 128 -12.50 6.62 16.05
N ARG A 129 -12.15 5.41 15.64
CA ARG A 129 -13.09 4.28 15.71
C ARG A 129 -12.42 3.17 16.48
N LYS A 130 -12.92 2.88 17.69
CA LYS A 130 -12.60 1.65 18.45
C LYS A 130 -12.88 0.35 17.66
N ASN A 131 -13.40 0.48 16.44
CA ASN A 131 -13.74 -0.60 15.55
C ASN A 131 -12.57 -0.93 14.61
N TYR A 132 -11.52 -1.56 15.18
CA TYR A 132 -10.37 -2.05 14.43
C TYR A 132 -10.77 -2.99 13.29
N TYR A 133 -11.86 -3.73 13.48
CA TYR A 133 -12.43 -4.61 12.46
C TYR A 133 -12.81 -3.85 11.18
N GLU A 134 -13.32 -2.63 11.30
CA GLU A 134 -13.71 -1.80 10.17
C GLU A 134 -12.52 -1.44 9.27
N VAL A 135 -11.31 -1.35 9.85
CA VAL A 135 -10.06 -1.11 9.11
C VAL A 135 -9.77 -2.27 8.17
N PHE A 136 -9.94 -3.51 8.63
CA PHE A 136 -9.74 -4.68 7.79
C PHE A 136 -10.79 -4.74 6.69
N VAL A 137 -12.07 -4.72 7.07
CA VAL A 137 -13.17 -4.89 6.12
C VAL A 137 -13.13 -3.87 4.99
N LYS A 138 -12.86 -2.59 5.30
CA LYS A 138 -12.77 -1.54 4.26
C LYS A 138 -11.61 -1.73 3.30
N ASN A 139 -10.56 -2.43 3.71
CA ASN A 139 -9.37 -2.65 2.90
C ASN A 139 -9.36 -4.01 2.21
N LEU A 140 -10.37 -4.86 2.41
CA LEU A 140 -10.54 -6.13 1.68
C LEU A 140 -10.63 -5.95 0.15
N TRP A 141 -10.93 -4.73 -0.30
CA TRP A 141 -10.87 -4.34 -1.71
C TRP A 141 -9.52 -4.60 -2.37
N PHE A 142 -8.45 -4.77 -1.58
CA PHE A 142 -7.14 -5.25 -2.05
C PHE A 142 -7.21 -6.61 -2.73
N PHE A 143 -7.98 -7.55 -2.19
CA PHE A 143 -8.02 -8.91 -2.69
C PHE A 143 -8.82 -9.04 -4.00
N ILE A 144 -9.67 -8.07 -4.32
CA ILE A 144 -10.47 -8.07 -5.56
C ILE A 144 -9.56 -8.13 -6.80
N PRO A 145 -8.65 -7.17 -7.04
CA PRO A 145 -7.74 -7.25 -8.19
C PRO A 145 -6.72 -8.38 -8.06
N VAL A 146 -6.27 -8.74 -6.85
CA VAL A 146 -5.35 -9.87 -6.64
C VAL A 146 -5.94 -11.17 -7.18
N ILE A 147 -7.21 -11.46 -6.88
CA ILE A 147 -7.89 -12.67 -7.33
C ILE A 147 -8.28 -12.53 -8.80
N LEU A 148 -8.98 -11.45 -9.17
CA LEU A 148 -9.52 -11.29 -10.53
C LEU A 148 -8.40 -11.28 -11.58
N LEU A 149 -7.34 -10.48 -11.38
CA LEU A 149 -6.30 -10.35 -12.39
C LEU A 149 -5.47 -11.62 -12.53
N TYR A 150 -5.26 -12.37 -11.44
CA TYR A 150 -4.53 -13.64 -11.48
C TYR A 150 -5.25 -14.70 -12.34
N PHE A 151 -6.58 -14.80 -12.23
CA PHE A 151 -7.34 -15.79 -13.01
C PHE A 151 -7.57 -15.36 -14.47
N ILE A 152 -7.54 -14.06 -14.76
CA ILE A 152 -7.75 -13.55 -16.12
C ILE A 152 -6.45 -13.59 -16.94
N PHE A 153 -5.28 -13.41 -16.32
CA PHE A 153 -4.00 -13.14 -17.01
C PHE A 153 -2.77 -13.87 -16.44
#